data_AF-K6UYL9-F1
#
_entry.id   AF-K6UYL9-F1
#
_cell.length_a   1.000
_cell.length_b   1.000
_cell.length_c   1.000
_cell.angle_alpha   90.00
_cell.angle_beta   90.00
_cell.angle_gamma   90.00
#
_symmetry.space_group_name_H-M   'P 1'
#
loop_
_entity.id
_entity.type
_entity.pdbx_description
1 polymer ?
#
loop_
_entity_poly.entity_id
_entity_poly.type
_entity_poly.pdbx_seq_one_letter_code
_entity_poly.pdbx_strand_id
1 'polypeptide(L)'
;MSLYDRALGELVVVKALVDIPPLPTAFVEGFDIKEMKAGERQWMPIYLAITLSSFTYVDVEFPFWFYIKNFINIKEEEYKNQSELFDLPSPYFFEICFMFIDQKVFSKVTPIETVGQKSYFKYMSKVAGYVEDIRHCRTEKIIRHLEQQNVHSSHIYIPNLQHSETHLINLTLYSFWKYDKGLNEKANSIDFTSYLLEPFIKDEEDEKDANLLQDL
;
A
#
# COMPACT_ATOMS: atom_id res chain seq x y z
N MET A 1 -11.37 10.73 -0.68
CA MET A 1 -11.18 9.34 -0.21
C MET A 1 -9.71 9.04 -0.38
N SER A 2 -9.02 8.81 0.74
CA SER A 2 -7.57 8.55 0.75
C SER A 2 -7.26 7.22 0.06
N LEU A 3 -6.01 7.01 -0.37
CA LEU A 3 -5.56 5.71 -0.90
C LEU A 3 -5.76 4.59 0.12
N TYR A 4 -5.52 4.91 1.40
CA TYR A 4 -5.73 4.01 2.52
C TYR A 4 -7.20 3.59 2.65
N ASP A 5 -8.15 4.53 2.51
CA ASP A 5 -9.59 4.24 2.56
C ASP A 5 -10.02 3.25 1.47
N ARG A 6 -9.37 3.31 0.29
CA ARG A 6 -9.64 2.37 -0.80
C ARG A 6 -9.06 0.98 -0.52
N ALA A 7 -7.83 0.93 -0.01
CA ALA A 7 -7.21 -0.33 0.41
C ALA A 7 -8.02 -1.02 1.52
N LEU A 8 -8.68 -0.26 2.41
CA LEU A 8 -9.56 -0.80 3.45
C LEU A 8 -10.79 -1.56 2.90
N GLY A 9 -11.19 -1.32 1.64
CA GLY A 9 -12.25 -2.05 0.96
C GLY A 9 -11.82 -3.41 0.39
N GLU A 10 -10.50 -3.68 0.33
CA GLU A 10 -10.00 -4.97 -0.13
C GLU A 10 -10.43 -6.10 0.81
N LEU A 11 -10.52 -7.32 0.26
CA LEU A 11 -11.00 -8.49 0.99
C LEU A 11 -9.84 -9.26 1.59
N VAL A 12 -10.00 -9.64 2.86
CA VAL A 12 -9.12 -10.57 3.58
C VAL A 12 -9.92 -11.74 4.09
N VAL A 13 -9.25 -12.88 4.31
CA VAL A 13 -9.87 -14.04 4.96
C VAL A 13 -9.83 -13.81 6.46
N VAL A 14 -10.99 -13.97 7.10
CA VAL A 14 -11.10 -13.97 8.56
C VAL A 14 -11.65 -15.30 9.05
N LYS A 15 -11.17 -15.74 10.21
CA LYS A 15 -11.70 -16.89 10.92
C LYS A 15 -12.50 -16.42 12.13
N ALA A 16 -13.75 -16.83 12.23
CA ALA A 16 -14.60 -16.52 13.37
C ALA A 16 -14.09 -17.19 14.66
N LEU A 17 -14.00 -16.43 15.74
CA LEU A 17 -13.68 -16.91 17.09
C LEU A 17 -14.94 -17.09 17.95
N VAL A 18 -16.03 -16.44 17.54
CA VAL A 18 -17.37 -16.52 18.11
C VAL A 18 -18.38 -16.65 16.98
N ASP A 19 -19.63 -16.97 17.29
CA ASP A 19 -20.69 -16.91 16.29
C ASP A 19 -20.94 -15.45 15.87
N ILE A 20 -20.94 -15.18 14.57
CA ILE A 20 -21.15 -13.85 13.97
C ILE A 20 -22.47 -13.87 13.21
N PRO A 21 -23.44 -13.00 13.56
CA PRO A 21 -24.70 -12.93 12.84
C PRO A 21 -24.49 -12.39 11.41
N PRO A 22 -25.43 -12.66 10.48
CA PRO A 22 -25.34 -12.10 9.15
C PRO A 22 -25.42 -10.57 9.21
N LEU A 23 -24.57 -9.89 8.43
CA LEU A 23 -24.56 -8.45 8.31
C LEU A 23 -24.97 -8.07 6.87
N PRO A 24 -26.13 -7.42 6.68
CA PRO A 24 -26.57 -6.98 5.37
C PRO A 24 -25.71 -5.80 4.92
N THR A 25 -24.83 -6.03 3.95
CA THR A 25 -23.91 -5.04 3.38
C THR A 25 -24.10 -4.87 1.88
N ALA A 26 -25.03 -5.60 1.26
CA ALA A 26 -25.21 -5.61 -0.19
C ALA A 26 -25.44 -4.23 -0.82
N PHE A 27 -26.09 -3.30 -0.10
CA PHE A 27 -26.31 -1.95 -0.61
C PHE A 27 -25.01 -1.14 -0.80
N VAL A 28 -24.01 -1.38 0.05
CA VAL A 28 -22.74 -0.63 0.05
C VAL A 28 -21.63 -1.41 -0.65
N GLU A 29 -21.50 -2.71 -0.34
CA GLU A 29 -20.40 -3.57 -0.78
C GLU A 29 -20.76 -4.43 -2.00
N GLY A 30 -22.04 -4.53 -2.36
CA GLY A 30 -22.52 -5.43 -3.41
C GLY A 30 -22.63 -6.90 -3.00
N PHE A 31 -22.29 -7.24 -1.75
CA PHE A 31 -22.50 -8.56 -1.16
C PHE A 31 -22.84 -8.46 0.34
N ASP A 32 -23.46 -9.51 0.87
CA ASP A 32 -23.75 -9.63 2.30
C ASP A 32 -22.69 -10.50 3.01
N ILE A 33 -22.39 -10.15 4.26
CA ILE A 33 -21.64 -11.03 5.15
C ILE A 33 -22.62 -12.05 5.72
N LYS A 34 -22.37 -13.34 5.44
CA LYS A 34 -23.20 -14.44 5.92
C LYS A 34 -23.00 -14.67 7.41
N GLU A 35 -23.93 -15.41 8.02
CA GLU A 35 -23.72 -15.94 9.35
C GLU A 35 -22.46 -16.82 9.35
N MET A 36 -21.61 -16.65 10.37
CA MET A 36 -20.44 -17.50 10.59
C MET A 36 -20.53 -18.17 11.95
N LYS A 37 -20.32 -19.48 12.00
CA LYS A 37 -20.10 -20.20 13.26
C LYS A 37 -18.65 -20.08 13.71
N ALA A 38 -18.42 -20.20 15.01
CA ALA A 38 -17.06 -20.22 15.56
C ALA A 38 -16.19 -21.27 14.84
N GLY A 39 -15.05 -20.83 14.31
CA GLY A 39 -14.10 -21.65 13.54
C GLY A 39 -14.27 -21.57 12.02
N GLU A 40 -15.38 -21.06 11.50
CA GLU A 40 -15.61 -20.87 10.07
C GLU A 40 -14.80 -19.71 9.50
N ARG A 41 -14.58 -19.75 8.18
CA ARG A 41 -13.81 -18.74 7.44
C ARG A 41 -14.67 -18.06 6.40
N GLN A 42 -14.46 -16.76 6.22
CA GLN A 42 -15.11 -15.99 5.17
C GLN A 42 -14.20 -14.85 4.70
N TRP A 43 -14.40 -14.44 3.45
CA TRP A 43 -13.88 -13.18 2.94
C TRP A 43 -14.65 -12.00 3.53
N MET A 44 -13.91 -10.99 3.96
CA MET A 44 -14.46 -9.79 4.59
C MET A 44 -13.62 -8.55 4.21
N PRO A 45 -14.25 -7.39 3.99
CA PRO A 45 -13.53 -6.12 3.83
C PRO A 45 -12.60 -5.85 5.01
N ILE A 46 -11.41 -5.32 4.73
CA ILE A 46 -10.39 -5.03 5.75
C ILE A 46 -10.94 -4.12 6.85
N TYR A 47 -11.75 -3.10 6.54
CA TYR A 47 -12.30 -2.21 7.59
C TYR A 47 -13.19 -2.95 8.60
N LEU A 48 -14.00 -3.91 8.14
CA LEU A 48 -14.80 -4.77 9.03
C LEU A 48 -13.90 -5.73 9.81
N ALA A 49 -12.90 -6.31 9.14
CA ALA A 49 -11.95 -7.21 9.78
C ALA A 49 -11.17 -6.52 10.92
N ILE A 50 -10.71 -5.27 10.72
CA ILE A 50 -10.09 -4.43 11.75
C ILE A 50 -11.03 -4.25 12.94
N THR A 51 -12.28 -3.87 12.65
CA THR A 51 -13.29 -3.60 13.69
C THR A 51 -13.57 -4.85 14.51
N LEU A 52 -13.87 -5.99 13.87
CA LEU A 52 -14.18 -7.23 14.55
C LEU A 52 -12.95 -7.85 15.25
N SER A 53 -11.75 -7.66 14.68
CA SER A 53 -10.48 -8.03 15.30
C SER A 53 -10.33 -7.31 16.64
N SER A 54 -10.60 -6.00 16.69
CA SER A 54 -10.43 -5.21 17.92
C SER A 54 -11.24 -5.75 19.11
N PHE A 55 -12.40 -6.36 18.85
CA PHE A 55 -13.24 -7.05 19.84
C PHE A 55 -12.91 -8.54 20.02
N THR A 56 -11.86 -9.04 19.37
CA THR A 56 -11.43 -10.46 19.37
C THR A 56 -12.50 -11.43 18.85
N TYR A 57 -13.39 -10.96 17.98
CA TYR A 57 -14.45 -11.78 17.38
C TYR A 57 -13.95 -12.57 16.17
N VAL A 58 -12.92 -12.07 15.51
CA VAL A 58 -12.27 -12.73 14.39
C VAL A 58 -10.76 -12.78 14.58
N ASP A 59 -10.16 -13.74 13.90
CA ASP A 59 -8.72 -13.85 13.67
C ASP A 59 -8.47 -13.56 12.19
N VAL A 60 -7.67 -12.55 11.89
CA VAL A 60 -7.39 -12.18 10.50
C VAL A 60 -6.27 -13.08 9.97
N GLU A 61 -6.50 -13.74 8.83
CA GLU A 61 -5.46 -14.53 8.16
C GLU A 61 -4.66 -13.62 7.21
N PHE A 62 -3.35 -13.87 7.06
CA PHE A 62 -2.61 -13.10 6.05
C PHE A 62 -3.14 -13.40 4.64
N PRO A 63 -2.98 -12.48 3.67
CA PRO A 63 -3.25 -12.75 2.28
C PRO A 63 -2.44 -13.95 1.77
N PHE A 64 -3.02 -14.76 0.88
CA PHE A 64 -2.37 -15.97 0.35
C PHE A 64 -1.02 -15.72 -0.34
N TRP A 65 -0.73 -14.49 -0.75
CA TRP A 65 0.56 -14.12 -1.34
C TRP A 65 1.59 -13.65 -0.30
N PHE A 66 1.21 -13.49 0.97
CA PHE A 66 2.03 -12.92 2.05
C PHE A 66 3.05 -13.90 2.66
N TYR A 67 3.68 -14.75 1.84
CA TYR A 67 4.74 -15.65 2.26
C TYR A 67 6.11 -15.06 1.95
N ILE A 68 7.11 -15.28 2.81
CA ILE A 68 8.48 -14.78 2.57
C ILE A 68 9.02 -15.19 1.20
N LYS A 69 8.76 -16.44 0.78
CA LYS A 69 9.17 -16.93 -0.55
C LYS A 69 8.61 -16.09 -1.69
N ASN A 70 7.38 -15.59 -1.56
CA ASN A 70 6.74 -14.76 -2.57
C ASN A 70 7.38 -13.37 -2.60
N PHE A 71 7.68 -12.77 -1.44
CA PHE A 71 8.42 -11.50 -1.37
C PHE A 71 9.81 -11.61 -2.01
N ILE A 72 10.52 -12.72 -1.78
CA ILE A 72 11.80 -13.00 -2.45
C ILE A 72 11.61 -13.05 -3.97
N ASN A 73 10.62 -13.81 -4.45
CA ASN A 73 10.33 -13.94 -5.88
C ASN A 73 9.96 -12.60 -6.53
N ILE A 74 9.09 -11.81 -5.89
CA ILE A 74 8.69 -10.48 -6.36
C ILE A 74 9.92 -9.58 -6.46
N LYS A 75 10.76 -9.56 -5.42
CA LYS A 75 12.01 -8.80 -5.43
C LYS A 75 12.92 -9.25 -6.58
N GLU A 76 13.15 -10.53 -6.74
CA GLU A 76 14.03 -11.05 -7.79
C GLU A 76 13.53 -10.67 -9.19
N GLU A 77 12.24 -10.83 -9.48
CA GLU A 77 11.66 -10.45 -10.78
C GLU A 77 11.64 -8.93 -10.98
N GLU A 78 11.41 -8.14 -9.93
CA GLU A 78 11.51 -6.68 -10.00
C GLU A 78 12.95 -6.26 -10.34
N TYR A 79 13.98 -6.82 -9.73
CA TYR A 79 15.38 -6.43 -10.03
C TYR A 79 15.88 -6.94 -11.39
N LYS A 80 15.28 -8.00 -11.93
CA LYS A 80 15.70 -8.65 -13.19
C LYS A 80 15.38 -7.81 -14.43
N ASN A 81 14.20 -7.17 -14.47
CA ASN A 81 13.79 -6.34 -15.60
C ASN A 81 13.97 -4.85 -15.26
N GLN A 82 14.97 -4.19 -15.84
CA GLN A 82 15.26 -2.79 -15.49
C GLN A 82 14.27 -1.78 -16.10
N SER A 83 13.51 -2.16 -17.12
CA SER A 83 12.65 -1.24 -17.87
C SER A 83 11.17 -1.32 -17.48
N GLU A 84 10.72 -2.45 -16.96
CA GLU A 84 9.30 -2.68 -16.66
C GLU A 84 9.08 -2.97 -15.18
N LEU A 85 7.92 -2.55 -14.69
CA LEU A 85 7.45 -2.83 -13.34
C LEU A 85 6.84 -4.23 -13.30
N PHE A 86 7.23 -5.04 -12.31
CA PHE A 86 6.63 -6.35 -12.11
C PHE A 86 5.15 -6.21 -11.71
N ASP A 87 4.32 -7.18 -12.11
CA ASP A 87 2.90 -7.20 -11.74
C ASP A 87 2.73 -7.73 -10.31
N LEU A 88 2.26 -6.88 -9.41
CA LEU A 88 2.15 -7.18 -7.99
C LEU A 88 0.82 -7.89 -7.69
N PRO A 89 0.75 -8.74 -6.65
CA PRO A 89 -0.40 -9.61 -6.40
C PRO A 89 -1.66 -8.88 -5.92
N SER A 90 -1.58 -7.56 -5.72
CA SER A 90 -2.69 -6.68 -5.39
C SER A 90 -2.42 -5.29 -5.97
N PRO A 91 -3.46 -4.54 -6.39
CA PRO A 91 -3.32 -3.12 -6.75
C PRO A 91 -3.05 -2.20 -5.55
N TYR A 92 -3.20 -2.72 -4.32
CA TYR A 92 -2.91 -2.07 -3.04
C TYR A 92 -1.85 -2.84 -2.25
N PHE A 93 -0.88 -3.44 -2.95
CA PHE A 93 0.13 -4.32 -2.36
C PHE A 93 0.88 -3.63 -1.21
N PHE A 94 1.32 -2.39 -1.41
CA PHE A 94 2.06 -1.63 -0.40
C PHE A 94 1.19 -1.30 0.81
N GLU A 95 -0.03 -0.80 0.59
CA GLU A 95 -0.96 -0.43 1.66
C GLU A 95 -1.30 -1.65 2.52
N ILE A 96 -1.62 -2.79 1.90
CA ILE A 96 -1.91 -4.03 2.61
C ILE A 96 -0.67 -4.49 3.37
N CYS A 97 0.52 -4.45 2.77
CA CYS A 97 1.75 -4.80 3.47
C CYS A 97 1.98 -3.96 4.72
N PHE A 98 1.83 -2.64 4.61
CA PHE A 98 1.98 -1.75 5.74
C PHE A 98 0.92 -1.99 6.82
N MET A 99 -0.32 -2.30 6.46
CA MET A 99 -1.36 -2.68 7.43
C MET A 99 -1.00 -3.93 8.23
N PHE A 100 -0.43 -4.96 7.61
CA PHE A 100 -0.02 -6.18 8.32
C PHE A 100 1.29 -6.04 9.10
N ILE A 101 2.18 -5.14 8.66
CA ILE A 101 3.41 -4.79 9.39
C ILE A 101 3.07 -3.97 10.65
N ASP A 102 2.10 -3.05 10.57
CA ASP A 102 1.65 -2.26 11.72
C ASP A 102 0.76 -3.08 12.67
N GLN A 103 1.34 -3.44 13.81
CA GLN A 103 0.68 -4.23 14.86
C GLN A 103 -0.51 -3.53 15.52
N LYS A 104 -0.70 -2.23 15.28
CA LYS A 104 -1.84 -1.48 15.82
C LYS A 104 -3.12 -1.69 15.01
N VAL A 105 -3.01 -2.12 13.75
CA VAL A 105 -4.15 -2.24 12.84
C VAL A 105 -5.00 -3.47 13.18
N PHE A 106 -4.34 -4.62 13.35
CA PHE A 106 -5.02 -5.86 13.70
C PHE A 106 -4.53 -6.36 15.06
N SER A 107 -5.45 -6.42 16.03
CA SER A 107 -5.17 -6.92 17.38
C SER A 107 -4.90 -8.43 17.42
N LYS A 108 -5.43 -9.19 16.46
CA LYS A 108 -5.21 -10.63 16.36
C LYS A 108 -5.09 -11.08 14.92
N VAL A 109 -3.91 -11.60 14.59
CA VAL A 109 -3.56 -12.06 13.24
C VAL A 109 -2.89 -13.40 13.33
N THR A 110 -3.27 -14.31 12.43
CA THR A 110 -2.62 -15.61 12.28
C THR A 110 -1.70 -15.58 11.07
N PRO A 111 -0.37 -15.72 11.28
CA PRO A 111 0.57 -15.90 10.18
C PRO A 111 0.30 -17.22 9.46
N ILE A 112 0.50 -17.22 8.15
CA ILE A 112 0.27 -18.45 7.37
C ILE A 112 1.40 -19.47 7.59
N GLU A 113 2.60 -19.00 7.91
CA GLU A 113 3.67 -19.85 8.40
C GLU A 113 3.47 -20.08 9.90
N THR A 114 3.68 -21.30 10.42
CA THR A 114 3.64 -21.59 11.86
C THR A 114 4.76 -20.86 12.58
N VAL A 115 4.51 -19.60 12.87
CA VAL A 115 5.44 -18.63 13.41
C VAL A 115 4.99 -18.39 14.85
N GLY A 116 5.70 -18.96 15.83
CA GLY A 116 5.52 -18.59 17.24
C GLY A 116 5.71 -17.08 17.46
N GLN A 117 5.26 -16.54 18.59
CA GLN A 117 5.26 -15.09 18.85
C GLN A 117 6.64 -14.41 18.67
N LYS A 118 7.74 -15.04 19.12
CA LYS A 118 9.12 -14.52 18.90
C LYS A 118 9.53 -14.50 17.43
N SER A 119 8.95 -15.38 16.62
CA SER A 119 9.20 -15.40 15.18
C SER A 119 8.30 -14.42 14.41
N TYR A 120 7.19 -13.92 14.98
CA TYR A 120 6.31 -12.95 14.29
C TYR A 120 7.03 -11.64 13.99
N PHE A 121 7.66 -11.04 15.02
CA PHE A 121 8.43 -9.81 14.85
C PHE A 121 9.57 -9.98 13.85
N LYS A 122 10.29 -11.13 13.91
CA LYS A 122 11.34 -11.45 12.95
C LYS A 122 10.80 -11.64 11.54
N TYR A 123 9.61 -12.21 11.40
CA TYR A 123 8.91 -12.36 10.13
C TYR A 123 8.56 -11.00 9.55
N MET A 124 7.87 -10.15 10.32
CA MET A 124 7.47 -8.81 9.87
C MET A 124 8.64 -7.90 9.56
N SER A 125 9.72 -7.98 10.35
CA SER A 125 10.96 -7.24 10.05
C SER A 125 11.56 -7.66 8.70
N LYS A 126 11.53 -8.95 8.35
CA LYS A 126 11.97 -9.41 7.03
C LYS A 126 11.04 -8.94 5.93
N VAL A 127 9.73 -9.06 6.11
CA VAL A 127 8.74 -8.58 5.14
C VAL A 127 8.93 -7.09 4.89
N ALA A 128 9.05 -6.27 5.93
CA ALA A 128 9.31 -4.84 5.81
C ALA A 128 10.57 -4.54 4.98
N GLY A 129 11.66 -5.27 5.21
CA GLY A 129 12.87 -5.15 4.39
C GLY A 129 12.63 -5.45 2.91
N TYR A 130 11.92 -6.54 2.60
CA TYR A 130 11.58 -6.86 1.20
C TYR A 130 10.65 -5.83 0.56
N VAL A 131 9.64 -5.36 1.28
CA VAL A 131 8.69 -4.36 0.79
C VAL A 131 9.40 -3.04 0.47
N GLU A 132 10.30 -2.58 1.33
CA GLU A 132 11.12 -1.38 1.07
C GLU A 132 12.09 -1.59 -0.10
N ASP A 133 12.75 -2.75 -0.21
CA ASP A 133 13.61 -3.06 -1.37
C ASP A 133 12.83 -3.04 -2.69
N ILE A 134 11.64 -3.65 -2.72
CA ILE A 134 10.76 -3.66 -3.90
C ILE A 134 10.32 -2.23 -4.23
N ARG A 135 9.86 -1.48 -3.21
CA ARG A 135 9.42 -0.08 -3.37
C ARG A 135 10.55 0.78 -3.94
N HIS A 136 11.74 0.72 -3.36
CA HIS A 136 12.89 1.49 -3.83
C HIS A 136 13.22 1.17 -5.29
N CYS A 137 13.34 -0.11 -5.64
CA CYS A 137 13.63 -0.53 -7.02
C CYS A 137 12.58 -0.01 -8.00
N ARG A 138 11.30 -0.09 -7.66
CA ARG A 138 10.20 0.41 -8.49
C ARG A 138 10.25 1.92 -8.65
N THR A 139 10.48 2.66 -7.57
CA THR A 139 10.63 4.12 -7.63
C THR A 139 11.78 4.54 -8.55
N GLU A 140 12.94 3.90 -8.46
CA GLU A 140 14.07 4.19 -9.37
C GLU A 140 13.71 3.96 -10.84
N LYS A 141 12.99 2.87 -11.15
CA LYS A 141 12.52 2.60 -12.52
C LYS A 141 11.53 3.65 -13.01
N ILE A 142 10.59 4.04 -12.15
CA ILE A 142 9.60 5.08 -12.45
C ILE A 142 10.31 6.40 -12.74
N ILE A 143 11.26 6.82 -11.90
CA ILE A 143 12.04 8.05 -12.10
C ILE A 143 12.77 8.01 -13.45
N ARG A 144 13.52 6.93 -13.71
CA ARG A 144 14.24 6.77 -14.99
C ARG A 144 13.29 6.82 -16.19
N HIS A 145 12.12 6.21 -16.06
CA HIS A 145 11.12 6.23 -17.13
C HIS A 145 10.58 7.64 -17.37
N LEU A 146 10.28 8.39 -16.31
CA LEU A 146 9.78 9.77 -16.38
C LEU A 146 10.85 10.74 -16.92
N GLU A 147 12.10 10.60 -16.51
CA GLU A 147 13.25 11.39 -16.99
C GLU A 147 13.52 11.23 -18.49
N GLN A 148 13.18 10.07 -19.05
CA GLN A 148 13.28 9.78 -20.48
C GLN A 148 12.09 10.30 -21.30
N GLN A 149 11.01 10.75 -20.64
CA GLN A 149 9.84 11.26 -21.36
C GLN A 149 10.10 12.65 -21.93
N ASN A 150 9.52 12.89 -23.10
CA ASN A 150 9.46 14.23 -23.66
C ASN A 150 8.47 15.08 -22.82
N VAL A 151 8.92 16.25 -22.36
CA VAL A 151 8.12 17.26 -21.65
C VAL A 151 6.93 17.81 -22.45
N HIS A 152 6.81 17.47 -23.73
CA HIS A 152 5.66 17.79 -24.57
C HIS A 152 4.74 16.59 -24.79
N SER A 153 5.02 15.44 -24.19
CA SER A 153 4.13 14.29 -24.26
C SER A 153 2.81 14.62 -23.57
N SER A 154 1.70 14.35 -24.26
CA SER A 154 0.37 14.53 -23.71
C SER A 154 -0.07 13.36 -22.83
N HIS A 155 0.58 12.21 -22.97
CA HIS A 155 0.22 10.97 -22.29
C HIS A 155 1.50 10.24 -21.88
N ILE A 156 1.55 9.80 -20.62
CA ILE A 156 2.60 8.95 -20.08
C ILE A 156 1.96 7.62 -19.71
N TYR A 157 2.53 6.52 -20.20
CA TYR A 157 2.04 5.18 -19.94
C TYR A 157 3.09 4.37 -19.22
N ILE A 158 2.78 3.97 -17.99
CA ILE A 158 3.62 3.08 -17.17
C ILE A 158 2.74 1.91 -16.74
N PRO A 159 2.97 0.69 -17.25
CA PRO A 159 2.18 -0.48 -16.87
C PRO A 159 2.48 -0.91 -15.43
N ASN A 160 1.53 -1.63 -14.82
CA ASN A 160 1.67 -2.27 -13.51
C ASN A 160 1.99 -1.32 -12.34
N LEU A 161 1.65 -0.03 -12.47
CA LEU A 161 1.70 0.90 -11.34
C LEU A 161 0.70 0.50 -10.26
N GLN A 162 1.14 0.60 -9.00
CA GLN A 162 0.25 0.57 -7.85
C GLN A 162 -0.53 1.88 -7.73
N HIS A 163 -1.62 1.86 -6.97
CA HIS A 163 -2.42 3.06 -6.76
C HIS A 163 -1.66 4.18 -6.03
N SER A 164 -0.83 3.84 -5.02
CA SER A 164 0.04 4.80 -4.35
C SER A 164 1.07 5.42 -5.26
N GLU A 165 1.74 4.59 -6.07
CA GLU A 165 2.72 5.06 -7.06
C GLU A 165 2.05 6.03 -8.05
N THR A 166 0.89 5.65 -8.59
CA THR A 166 0.11 6.48 -9.51
C THR A 166 -0.26 7.83 -8.88
N HIS A 167 -0.68 7.82 -7.62
CA HIS A 167 -1.05 9.05 -6.90
C HIS A 167 0.15 9.97 -6.70
N LEU A 168 1.28 9.43 -6.26
CA LEU A 168 2.53 10.19 -6.08
C LEU A 168 3.01 10.79 -7.40
N ILE A 169 3.07 9.98 -8.46
CA ILE A 169 3.45 10.44 -9.80
C ILE A 169 2.52 11.57 -10.25
N ASN A 170 1.21 11.43 -10.07
CA ASN A 170 0.25 12.47 -10.46
C ASN A 170 0.44 13.77 -9.67
N LEU A 171 0.70 13.70 -8.36
CA LEU A 171 0.97 14.89 -7.54
C LEU A 171 2.24 15.59 -8.01
N THR A 172 3.30 14.83 -8.24
CA THR A 172 4.59 15.34 -8.72
C THR A 172 4.43 15.98 -10.10
N LEU A 173 3.88 15.24 -11.08
CA LEU A 173 3.66 15.77 -12.43
C LEU A 173 2.75 16.99 -12.44
N TYR A 174 1.68 17.02 -11.64
CA TYR A 174 0.82 18.20 -11.54
C TYR A 174 1.58 19.44 -11.06
N SER A 175 2.46 19.27 -10.07
CA SER A 175 3.27 20.34 -9.50
C SER A 175 4.29 20.87 -10.51
N PHE A 176 4.86 20.01 -11.34
CA PHE A 176 5.82 20.43 -12.38
C PHE A 176 5.15 21.02 -13.62
N TRP A 177 4.13 20.35 -14.16
CA TRP A 177 3.58 20.67 -15.48
C TRP A 177 2.67 21.91 -15.47
N LYS A 178 2.09 22.25 -14.32
CA LYS A 178 1.22 23.43 -14.17
C LYS A 178 2.00 24.74 -14.12
N TYR A 179 3.26 24.72 -13.68
CA TYR A 179 4.01 25.94 -13.36
C TYR A 179 5.08 26.34 -14.37
N ASP A 180 5.29 25.58 -15.45
CA ASP A 180 6.37 25.88 -16.37
C ASP A 180 5.98 26.05 -17.84
N LYS A 181 5.59 27.28 -18.19
CA LYS A 181 5.69 27.76 -19.58
C LYS A 181 7.12 28.20 -19.95
N GLY A 182 8.05 28.31 -18.99
CA GLY A 182 9.38 28.91 -19.18
C GLY A 182 10.57 27.94 -19.17
N LEU A 183 10.60 26.91 -18.31
CA LEU A 183 11.67 25.90 -18.32
C LEU A 183 11.56 24.90 -19.47
N ASN A 184 10.34 24.66 -19.98
CA ASN A 184 10.08 23.74 -21.09
C ASN A 184 10.76 24.13 -22.42
N GLU A 185 11.30 25.35 -22.52
CA GLU A 185 12.03 25.80 -23.72
C GLU A 185 13.54 25.54 -23.64
N LYS A 186 14.11 25.18 -22.48
CA LYS A 186 15.57 25.09 -22.30
C LYS A 186 16.11 23.81 -21.63
N ALA A 187 15.29 23.02 -20.95
CA ALA A 187 15.72 21.77 -20.32
C ALA A 187 15.04 20.55 -20.98
N ASN A 188 15.84 19.59 -21.45
CA ASN A 188 15.36 18.35 -22.09
C ASN A 188 15.06 17.22 -21.08
N SER A 189 15.31 17.41 -19.78
CA SER A 189 15.14 16.40 -18.74
C SER A 189 14.83 17.05 -17.39
N ILE A 190 13.96 16.41 -16.58
CA ILE A 190 13.53 16.87 -15.25
C ILE A 190 14.03 15.85 -14.23
N ASP A 191 14.73 16.28 -13.17
CA ASP A 191 15.14 15.41 -12.06
C ASP A 191 13.97 15.19 -11.10
N PHE A 192 13.45 13.96 -11.03
CA PHE A 192 12.33 13.58 -10.16
C PHE A 192 12.77 12.95 -8.83
N THR A 193 14.08 12.76 -8.63
CA THR A 193 14.68 12.07 -7.47
C THR A 193 14.21 12.67 -6.15
N SER A 194 14.25 14.00 -6.04
CA SER A 194 13.88 14.72 -4.81
C SER A 194 12.40 14.60 -4.43
N TYR A 195 11.52 14.22 -5.37
CA TYR A 195 10.06 14.24 -5.15
C TYR A 195 9.47 12.86 -4.92
N LEU A 196 10.11 11.82 -5.47
CA LEU A 196 9.61 10.45 -5.40
C LEU A 196 10.40 9.58 -4.42
N LEU A 197 11.64 9.96 -4.05
CA LEU A 197 12.46 9.25 -3.07
C LEU A 197 12.50 9.92 -1.69
N GLU A 198 11.90 11.10 -1.52
CA GLU A 198 11.73 11.64 -0.16
C GLU A 198 10.84 10.66 0.64
N PRO A 199 11.33 10.18 1.79
CA PRO A 199 10.49 9.38 2.66
C PRO A 199 9.29 10.22 3.09
N PHE A 200 8.12 9.60 3.25
CA PHE A 200 6.99 10.21 3.97
C PHE A 200 7.36 10.32 5.46
N ILE A 201 8.38 11.10 5.78
CA ILE A 201 8.59 11.60 7.12
C ILE A 201 7.67 12.82 7.18
N LYS A 202 6.59 12.67 7.94
CA LYS A 202 5.88 13.82 8.46
C LYS A 202 6.90 14.52 9.35
N ASP A 203 7.51 15.59 8.88
CA ASP A 203 8.40 16.36 9.74
C ASP A 203 7.56 16.86 10.92
N GLU A 204 7.93 16.45 12.14
CA GLU A 204 7.27 16.90 13.37
C GLU A 204 7.39 18.43 13.56
N GLU A 205 8.14 19.12 12.70
CA GLU A 205 8.26 20.57 12.65
C GLU A 205 7.03 21.24 12.00
N ASP A 206 6.31 20.57 11.09
CA ASP A 206 5.11 21.13 10.44
C ASP A 206 3.92 21.32 11.40
N GLU A 207 3.89 20.59 12.53
CA GLU A 207 2.86 20.78 13.57
C GLU A 207 3.14 22.00 14.47
N LYS A 208 4.36 22.52 14.49
CA LYS A 208 4.68 23.75 15.25
C LYS A 208 4.31 25.01 14.48
N ASP A 209 4.49 25.02 13.17
CA ASP A 209 4.18 26.18 12.34
C ASP A 209 2.67 26.34 12.05
N ALA A 210 1.90 25.25 12.09
CA ALA A 210 0.44 25.32 12.01
C ALA A 210 -0.21 26.02 13.23
N ASN A 211 0.46 26.00 14.39
CA ASN A 211 -0.03 26.64 15.62
C ASN A 211 0.37 28.12 15.74
N LEU A 212 1.28 28.63 14.89
CA LEU A 212 1.69 30.04 14.89
C LEU A 212 0.75 30.95 14.08
N LEU A 213 -0.13 30.38 13.26
CA LEU A 213 -1.09 31.12 12.42
C LEU A 213 -2.51 31.19 12.99
N GLN A 214 -2.74 30.75 14.24
CA GLN A 214 -4.03 30.89 14.93
C GLN A 214 -4.11 32.03 15.95
N ASP A 215 -3.00 32.75 16.20
CA ASP A 215 -2.94 33.86 17.17
C ASP A 215 -2.62 35.23 16.53
N LEU A 216 -3.09 35.50 15.31
CA LEU A 216 -3.12 36.85 14.71
C LEU A 216 -4.51 37.26 14.23
#